data_AF-A0AAW2MCS7-F1
#
_entry.id   AF-A0AAW2MCS7-F1
#
_cell.length_a   1.000
_cell.length_b   1.000
_cell.length_c   1.000
_cell.angle_alpha   90.00
_cell.angle_beta   90.00
_cell.angle_gamma   90.00
#
_symmetry.space_group_name_H-M   'P 1'
#
loop_
_entity.id
_entity.type
_entity.pdbx_description
1 polymer ?
#
loop_
_entity_poly.entity_id
_entity_poly.type
_entity_poly.pdbx_seq_one_letter_code
_entity_poly.pdbx_strand_id
1 'polypeptide(L)' 'MAILGPSYLNRLINVYLEWLIEEPLQLWYVGVRTYDNTIDKAFIMRAALMWTVNDLPTYGMVFGWSTTSVMVV' A
#
# COMPACT_ATOMS: atom_id res chain seq x y z
N MET A 1 -13.65 22.56 -6.16
CA MET A 1 -13.54 21.83 -4.89
C MET A 1 -14.48 20.63 -4.96
N ALA A 2 -14.02 19.49 -5.47
CA ALA A 2 -14.89 18.33 -5.68
C ALA A 2 -14.85 17.44 -4.44
N ILE A 3 -15.93 17.47 -3.64
CA ILE A 3 -16.16 16.48 -2.60
C ILE A 3 -16.66 15.23 -3.32
N LEU A 4 -15.73 14.43 -3.83
CA LEU A 4 -16.05 13.10 -4.36
C LEU A 4 -16.38 12.23 -3.15
N GLY A 5 -17.62 11.75 -3.07
CA GLY A 5 -18.15 11.04 -1.92
C GLY A 5 -17.35 9.80 -1.52
N PRO A 6 -17.63 9.22 -0.34
CA PRO A 6 -16.85 8.13 0.27
C PRO A 6 -16.57 6.94 -0.67
N SER A 7 -17.49 6.66 -1.60
CA SER A 7 -17.37 5.61 -2.62
C SER A 7 -16.16 5.80 -3.55
N TYR A 8 -15.83 7.04 -3.90
CA TYR A 8 -14.70 7.35 -4.79
C TYR A 8 -13.37 7.17 -4.05
N LEU A 9 -13.29 7.62 -2.80
CA LEU A 9 -12.09 7.44 -1.97
C LEU A 9 -11.78 5.95 -1.76
N ASN A 10 -12.80 5.15 -1.46
CA ASN A 10 -12.65 3.70 -1.31
C ASN A 10 -12.16 3.04 -2.60
N ARG A 11 -12.66 3.48 -3.75
CA ARG A 11 -12.20 2.99 -5.05
C ARG A 11 -10.75 3.35 -5.31
N LEU A 12 -10.32 4.58 -4.99
CA LEU A 12 -8.92 4.99 -5.12
C LEU A 12 -8.01 4.17 -4.22
N ILE A 13 -8.42 3.91 -2.97
CA ILE A 13 -7.66 3.07 -2.04
C ILE A 13 -7.54 1.63 -2.57
N ASN A 14 -8.64 1.05 -3.05
CA ASN A 14 -8.60 -0.31 -3.62
C ASN A 14 -7.67 -0.40 -4.83
N VAL A 15 -7.73 0.57 -5.75
CA VAL A 15 -6.82 0.63 -6.91
C VAL A 15 -5.37 0.80 -6.45
N TYR A 16 -5.12 1.66 -5.46
CA TYR A 16 -3.76 1.84 -4.91
C TYR A 16 -3.22 0.56 -4.26
N LEU A 17 -4.03 -0.14 -3.47
CA LEU A 17 -3.63 -1.38 -2.81
C LEU A 17 -3.36 -2.50 -3.82
N GLU A 18 -4.17 -2.59 -4.88
CA GLU A 18 -3.95 -3.54 -5.97
C GLU A 18 -2.61 -3.28 -6.65
N TRP A 19 -2.36 -2.03 -7.07
CA TRP A 19 -1.07 -1.62 -7.65
C TRP A 19 0.11 -1.88 -6.72
N LEU A 20 -0.04 -1.57 -5.43
CA LEU A 20 1.00 -1.74 -4.43
C LEU A 20 1.38 -3.20 -4.21
N ILE A 21 0.45 -4.15 -4.44
CA ILE A 21 0.73 -5.59 -4.31
C ILE A 21 1.36 -6.14 -5.59
N GLU A 22 0.93 -5.67 -6.76
CA GLU A 22 1.42 -6.17 -8.04
C GLU A 22 2.91 -5.86 -8.28
N GLU A 23 3.39 -4.66 -7.92
CA GLU A 23 4.80 -4.28 -8.10
C GLU A 23 5.79 -5.21 -7.35
N PRO A 24 5.62 -5.44 -6.03
CA PRO A 24 6.46 -6.37 -5.28
C PRO A 24 6.36 -7.82 -5.79
N LEU A 25 5.19 -8.26 -6.27
CA LEU A 25 5.06 -9.58 -6.87
C LEU A 25 5.89 -9.69 -8.15
N GLN A 26 5.88 -8.68 -9.01
CA GLN A 26 6.73 -8.66 -10.21
C GLN A 26 8.21 -8.65 -9.85
N LEU A 27 8.62 -7.85 -8.86
CA LEU A 27 9.99 -7.84 -8.33
C LEU A 27 10.37 -9.19 -7.70
N TRP A 28 9.43 -9.90 -7.11
CA TRP A 28 9.68 -11.21 -6.52
C TRP A 28 9.78 -12.31 -7.58
N TYR A 29 8.93 -12.34 -8.60
CA TYR A 29 8.90 -13.40 -9.62
C TYR A 29 9.90 -13.19 -10.76
N VAL A 30 9.99 -11.97 -11.29
CA VAL A 30 10.90 -11.64 -12.40
C VAL A 30 12.23 -11.14 -11.84
N GLY A 31 12.17 -10.22 -10.88
CA GLY A 31 13.34 -9.49 -10.39
C GLY A 31 13.89 -8.48 -11.39
N VAL A 32 14.84 -7.67 -10.95
CA VAL A 32 15.48 -6.64 -11.79
C VAL A 32 16.97 -6.90 -11.85
N ARG A 33 17.54 -6.84 -13.05
CA ARG A 33 18.99 -6.93 -13.24
C ARG A 33 19.64 -5.66 -12.71
N THR A 34 20.44 -5.82 -11.66
CA THR A 34 21.15 -4.74 -10.98
C THR A 34 22.64 -5.03 -10.98
N TYR A 35 23.44 -3.97 -11.01
CA TYR A 35 24.89 -4.06 -10.99
C TYR A 35 25.40 -3.78 -9.59
N ASP A 36 26.18 -4.70 -9.02
CA ASP A 36 26.90 -4.47 -7.79
C ASP A 36 28.30 -3.97 -8.10
N ASN A 37 28.56 -2.72 -7.73
CA ASN A 37 29.87 -2.07 -7.92
C ASN A 37 30.95 -2.59 -6.96
N THR A 38 30.58 -3.26 -5.86
CA THR A 38 31.54 -3.79 -4.88
C THR A 38 32.22 -5.06 -5.37
N ILE A 39 31.48 -5.91 -6.08
CA ILE A 39 31.93 -7.20 -6.62
C ILE A 39 32.05 -7.20 -8.14
N ASP A 40 31.80 -6.05 -8.79
CA ASP A 40 31.90 -5.82 -10.24
C ASP A 40 31.04 -6.81 -11.06
N LYS A 41 29.83 -7.12 -10.57
CA LYS A 41 28.97 -8.16 -11.15
C LYS A 41 27.51 -7.75 -11.20
N ALA A 42 26.83 -8.20 -12.25
CA ALA A 42 25.38 -8.09 -12.34
C ALA A 42 24.70 -9.28 -11.63
N PHE A 43 23.64 -9.00 -10.88
CA PHE A 43 22.77 -10.00 -10.26
C PHE A 43 21.30 -9.64 -10.46
N ILE A 44 20.41 -10.59 -10.20
CA ILE A 44 18.97 -10.34 -10.20
C ILE A 44 18.55 -9.97 -8.78
N MET A 45 18.18 -8.71 -8.57
CA MET A 45 17.61 -8.23 -7.33
C MET A 45 16.13 -8.58 -7.28
N ARG A 46 15.71 -9.14 -6.14
CA ARG A 46 14.30 -9.43 -5.82
C ARG A 46 13.96 -8.66 -4.55
N ALA A 47 12.75 -8.12 -4.50
CA ALA A 47 12.22 -7.44 -3.32
C ALA A 47 10.89 -8.09 -2.93
N ALA A 48 10.61 -8.14 -1.64
CA ALA A 48 9.34 -8.62 -1.10
C ALA A 48 8.85 -7.66 -0.02
N LEU A 49 7.54 -7.37 -0.04
CA LEU A 49 6.88 -6.58 0.99
C LEU A 49 6.56 -7.50 2.18
N MET A 50 7.23 -7.31 3.32
CA MET A 50 6.95 -8.11 4.52
C MET A 50 5.72 -7.59 5.29
N TRP A 51 5.67 -6.28 5.56
CA TRP A 51 4.58 -5.65 6.29
C TRP A 51 4.53 -4.16 6.02
N THR A 52 3.33 -3.59 6.02
CA THR A 52 3.10 -2.15 5.90
C THR A 52 2.78 -1.59 7.29
N VAL A 53 3.62 -0.65 7.78
CA VAL A 53 3.25 0.18 8.94
C VAL A 53 2.28 1.24 8.42
N ASN A 54 0.98 0.92 8.35
CA ASN A 54 0.00 1.94 7.97
C ASN A 54 -0.39 2.73 9.22
N ASP A 55 -0.08 4.03 9.22
CA ASP A 55 -0.54 5.02 10.19
C ASP A 55 -1.87 5.67 9.79
N LEU A 56 -2.55 5.12 8.77
CA LEU A 56 -3.80 5.63 8.21
C LEU A 56 -4.87 5.81 9.31
N PRO A 57 -5.15 7.06 9.77
CA PRO A 57 -6.21 7.32 10.75
C PRO A 57 -7.59 6.94 10.19
N THR A 58 -7.66 6.84 8.87
CA THR A 58 -8.86 6.66 8.05
C THR A 58 -9.34 5.22 7.95
N TYR A 59 -8.54 4.21 8.32
CA TYR A 59 -9.00 2.82 8.23
C TYR A 59 -10.20 2.58 9.16
N GLY A 60 -10.19 3.18 10.36
CA GLY A 60 -11.34 3.15 11.29
C GLY A 60 -12.55 3.98 10.84
N MET A 61 -12.38 4.89 9.87
CA MET A 61 -13.44 5.75 9.35
C MET A 61 -14.07 5.17 8.06
N VAL A 62 -13.33 4.35 7.31
CA VAL A 62 -13.79 3.68 6.08
C VAL A 62 -14.36 2.29 6.36
N PHE A 63 -13.79 1.54 7.31
CA PHE A 63 -14.44 0.36 7.88
C PHE A 63 -15.35 0.88 8.97
N GLY A 64 -16.66 0.93 8.72
CA GLY A 64 -17.70 1.52 9.58
C GLY A 64 -17.78 0.93 10.99
N TRP A 65 -16.74 1.10 11.77
CA TRP A 65 -16.72 0.94 13.21
C TRP A 65 -16.97 2.32 13.77
N SER A 66 -18.24 2.67 13.80
CA SER A 66 -18.75 3.67 14.73
C SER A 66 -18.42 3.21 16.15
N THR A 67 -17.22 3.53 16.63
CA THR A 67 -17.05 3.93 18.02
C THR A 67 -17.52 5.38 18.11
N THR A 68 -18.83 5.56 17.90
CA THR A 68 -19.54 6.68 18.51
C THR A 68 -19.47 6.39 20.00
N SER A 69 -18.36 6.80 20.61
CA SER A 69 -18.37 7.18 22.00
C SER A 69 -19.36 8.34 22.07
N VAL A 70 -20.60 8.00 22.43
CA VAL A 70 -21.55 8.99 22.93
C VAL A 70 -20.86 9.57 24.17
N MET A 71 -20.23 10.73 24.00
CA MET A 71 -19.94 11.60 25.13
C MET A 71 -21.31 12.11 25.56
N VAL A 72 -21.87 11.47 26.60
CA VAL A 72 -22.99 12.03 27.35
C VAL A 72 -22.45 13.31 27.99
N VAL A 73 -23.03 14.44 27.59
CA VAL A 73 -22.87 15.73 28.27
C VAL A 73 -23.53 15.65 29.65
#